data_AF-A0A6L8UE23-F1
#
_entry.id   AF-A0A6L8UE23-F1
#
_cell.length_a   1.000
_cell.length_b   1.000
_cell.length_c   1.000
_cell.angle_alpha   90.00
_cell.angle_beta   90.00
_cell.angle_gamma   90.00
#
_symmetry.space_group_name_H-M   'P 1'
#
loop_
_entity.id
_entity.type
_entity.pdbx_description
1 polymer ?
#
loop_
_entity_poly.entity_id
_entity_poly.type
_entity_poly.pdbx_seq_one_letter_code
_entity_poly.pdbx_strand_id
1 'polypeptide(L)' 'MENSNATRERIVRALNRVRPYLQNDGGDIELVEITDDMVVKVRLKGACHGCPFSLQTLKAGVEQAIMQEVPEVKKVISA' A
#
# COMPACT_ATOMS: atom_id res chain seq x y z
N MET A 1 25.24 -2.49 3.98
CA MET A 1 23.95 -2.11 4.60
C MET A 1 22.94 -2.00 3.45
N GLU A 2 22.45 -3.14 2.95
CA GLU A 2 21.86 -3.20 1.59
C GLU A 2 20.49 -3.89 1.49
N ASN A 3 19.98 -4.49 2.57
CA ASN A 3 18.77 -5.32 2.45
C ASN A 3 17.45 -4.54 2.59
N SER A 4 17.44 -3.38 3.28
CA SER A 4 16.19 -2.61 3.47
C SER A 4 15.70 -1.88 2.22
N ASN A 5 16.58 -1.53 1.28
CA ASN A 5 16.19 -0.79 0.08
C ASN A 5 15.49 -1.68 -0.96
N ALA A 6 15.93 -2.93 -1.13
CA ALA A 6 15.38 -3.81 -2.16
C ALA A 6 13.88 -4.12 -1.96
N THR A 7 13.47 -4.47 -0.74
CA THR A 7 12.05 -4.69 -0.38
C THR A 7 11.25 -3.40 -0.52
N ARG A 8 11.78 -2.29 0.00
CA ARG A 8 11.12 -0.97 -0.10
C ARG A 8 10.86 -0.58 -1.54
N GLU A 9 11.84 -0.73 -2.42
CA GLU A 9 11.70 -0.43 -3.84
C GLU A 9 10.64 -1.28 -4.52
N ARG A 10 10.57 -2.58 -4.19
CA ARG A 10 9.52 -3.47 -4.73
C ARG A 10 8.13 -3.02 -4.27
N ILE A 11 7.98 -2.66 -2.99
CA ILE A 11 6.72 -2.13 -2.45
C ILE A 11 6.36 -0.81 -3.14
N VAL A 12 7.31 0.10 -3.30
CA VAL A 12 7.08 1.37 -4.01
C VAL A 12 6.66 1.14 -5.46
N ARG A 13 7.25 0.16 -6.16
CA ARG A 13 6.82 -0.23 -7.50
C ARG A 13 5.38 -0.75 -7.51
N ALA A 14 5.02 -1.64 -6.60
CA ALA A 14 3.64 -2.13 -6.47
C ALA A 14 2.65 -0.98 -6.19
N LEU A 15 3.01 -0.06 -5.30
CA LEU A 15 2.22 1.14 -4.99
C LEU A 15 2.06 2.05 -6.21
N ASN A 16 3.11 2.28 -7.00
CA ASN A 16 3.04 3.07 -8.22
C ASN A 16 2.15 2.45 -9.30
N ARG A 17 1.96 1.12 -9.31
CA ARG A 17 1.01 0.45 -10.21
C ARG A 17 -0.44 0.67 -9.81
N VAL A 18 -0.74 0.75 -8.50
CA VAL A 18 -2.10 0.99 -8.00
C VAL A 18 -2.46 2.48 -7.93
N ARG A 19 -1.47 3.38 -7.81
CA ARG A 19 -1.67 4.83 -7.73
C ARG A 19 -2.59 5.43 -8.80
N PRO A 20 -2.48 5.09 -10.10
CA PRO A 20 -3.38 5.64 -11.11
C PRO A 20 -4.85 5.29 -10.86
N TYR A 21 -5.12 4.08 -10.37
CA TYR A 21 -6.48 3.65 -10.03
C TYR A 21 -6.99 4.41 -8.80
N LEU A 22 -6.14 4.58 -7.78
CA LEU A 22 -6.47 5.37 -6.59
C LEU A 22 -6.75 6.83 -6.95
N GLN A 23 -5.94 7.43 -7.82
CA GLN A 23 -6.09 8.81 -8.27
C GLN A 23 -7.33 9.02 -9.13
N ASN A 24 -7.72 8.04 -9.95
CA ASN A 24 -9.00 8.06 -10.66
C ASN A 24 -10.19 8.08 -9.70
N ASP A 25 -10.07 7.39 -8.56
CA ASP A 25 -11.08 7.40 -7.50
C ASP A 25 -10.98 8.67 -6.60
N GLY A 26 -10.08 9.61 -6.93
CA GLY A 26 -9.83 10.83 -6.18
C GLY A 26 -8.97 10.65 -4.92
N GLY A 27 -8.38 9.47 -4.74
CA GLY A 27 -7.47 9.09 -3.67
C GLY A 27 -5.99 9.08 -4.07
N ASP A 28 -5.14 8.71 -3.13
CA ASP A 28 -3.71 8.48 -3.30
C ASP A 28 -3.20 7.58 -2.15
N ILE A 29 -1.99 7.06 -2.29
CA ILE A 29 -1.34 6.21 -1.30
C ILE A 29 0.13 6.60 -1.11
N GLU A 30 0.55 6.53 0.15
CA GLU A 30 1.92 6.77 0.56
C GLU A 30 2.42 5.64 1.45
N LEU A 31 3.66 5.19 1.20
CA LEU A 31 4.35 4.27 2.08
C LEU A 31 4.86 5.03 3.31
N VAL A 32 4.41 4.64 4.49
CA VAL A 32 4.82 5.25 5.76
C VAL A 32 6.03 4.52 6.32
N GLU A 33 5.92 3.20 6.47
CA GLU A 33 6.92 2.39 7.17
C GLU A 33 6.81 0.92 6.75
N ILE A 34 7.90 0.17 6.88
CA ILE A 34 7.94 -1.29 6.77
C ILE A 34 8.54 -1.78 8.07
N THR A 35 7.79 -2.54 8.86
CA THR A 35 8.30 -3.10 10.13
C THR A 35 9.18 -4.31 9.89
N ASP A 36 9.99 -4.67 10.88
CA ASP A 36 10.84 -5.88 10.83
C ASP A 36 10.03 -7.17 10.68
N ASP A 37 8.77 -7.17 11.12
CA ASP A 37 7.81 -8.27 10.95
C ASP A 37 7.23 -8.36 9.53
N MET A 38 7.74 -7.58 8.58
CA MET A 38 7.25 -7.45 7.21
C MET A 38 5.80 -6.96 7.15
N VAL A 39 5.44 -6.05 8.07
CA VAL A 39 4.16 -5.32 8.04
C VAL A 39 4.39 -3.98 7.35
N VAL A 40 3.65 -3.75 6.28
CA VAL A 40 3.73 -2.51 5.51
C VAL A 40 2.66 -1.53 6.01
N LYS A 41 3.11 -0.39 6.51
CA LYS A 41 2.24 0.70 6.93
C LYS A 41 2.11 1.70 5.79
N VAL A 42 0.89 1.92 5.35
CA VAL A 42 0.55 2.85 4.27
C VAL A 42 -0.41 3.92 4.77
N ARG A 43 -0.38 5.09 4.16
CA ARG A 43 -1.33 6.17 4.39
C ARG A 43 -2.12 6.38 3.12
N LEU A 44 -3.43 6.14 3.18
CA LEU A 44 -4.36 6.48 2.12
C LEU A 44 -4.69 7.97 2.26
N LYS A 45 -4.57 8.72 1.17
CA LYS A 45 -4.95 10.13 1.04
C LYS A 45 -6.12 10.23 0.06
N GLY A 46 -6.94 11.26 0.16
CA GLY A 46 -7.98 11.55 -0.85
C GLY A 46 -9.17 10.56 -0.89
N ALA A 47 -10.11 10.86 -1.78
CA ALA A 47 -11.54 10.70 -1.68
C ALA A 47 -12.08 9.31 -1.32
N CYS A 48 -12.28 9.10 -0.01
CA CYS A 48 -13.58 8.64 0.48
C CYS A 48 -13.79 9.14 1.91
N HIS A 49 -13.87 10.47 2.08
CA HIS A 49 -14.25 11.11 3.34
C HIS A 49 -15.67 10.74 3.84
N GLY A 50 -16.41 9.87 3.14
CA GLY A 50 -17.80 9.54 3.50
C GLY A 50 -18.22 8.07 3.37
N CYS A 51 -17.41 7.16 2.80
CA CYS A 51 -17.83 5.76 2.63
C CYS A 51 -16.84 4.78 3.28
N PRO A 52 -17.14 4.24 4.48
CA PRO A 52 -16.26 3.27 5.15
C PRO A 52 -16.11 1.96 4.37
N PHE A 53 -17.06 1.65 3.48
CA PHE A 53 -17.05 0.43 2.69
C PHE A 53 -15.93 0.44 1.63
N SER A 54 -15.77 1.57 0.92
CA SER A 54 -14.75 1.71 -0.13
C SER A 54 -13.34 1.63 0.43
N LEU A 55 -13.11 2.12 1.64
CA LEU A 55 -11.81 2.12 2.31
C LEU A 55 -11.29 0.69 2.58
N GLN A 56 -12.17 -0.23 3.00
CA GLN A 56 -11.78 -1.62 3.22
C GLN A 56 -11.46 -2.33 1.90
N THR A 57 -12.26 -2.13 0.86
CA THR A 57 -12.02 -2.73 -0.46
C THR A 57 -10.76 -2.19 -1.13
N LEU A 58 -10.55 -0.86 -1.05
CA LEU A 58 -9.33 -0.20 -1.55
C LEU A 58 -8.08 -0.74 -0.84
N LYS A 59 -8.13 -0.82 0.49
CA LYS A 59 -7.03 -1.40 1.27
C LYS A 59 -6.74 -2.84 0.84
N ALA A 60 -7.77 -3.67 0.68
CA ALA A 60 -7.61 -5.05 0.24
C ALA A 60 -6.97 -5.15 -1.15
N GLY A 61 -7.40 -4.32 -2.10
CA GLY A 61 -6.80 -4.28 -3.45
C GLY A 61 -5.31 -3.89 -3.43
N VAL A 62 -4.96 -2.88 -2.64
CA VAL A 62 -3.56 -2.47 -2.43
C VAL A 62 -2.75 -3.60 -1.77
N GLU A 63 -3.29 -4.22 -0.73
CA GLU A 63 -2.63 -5.33 -0.01
C GLU A 63 -2.33 -6.49 -0.95
N GLN A 64 -3.30 -6.89 -1.78
CA GLN A 64 -3.10 -7.94 -2.78
C GLN A 64 -2.03 -7.55 -3.81
N ALA A 65 -2.06 -6.31 -4.32
CA ALA A 65 -1.06 -5.85 -5.28
C ALA A 65 0.37 -5.87 -4.70
N ILE A 66 0.53 -5.49 -3.43
CA ILE A 66 1.82 -5.54 -2.74
C ILE A 66 2.25 -6.99 -2.53
N MET A 67 1.37 -7.86 -2.03
CA MET A 67 1.70 -9.27 -1.77
C MET A 67 2.03 -10.05 -3.05
N GLN A 68 1.43 -9.69 -4.19
CA GLN A 68 1.77 -10.28 -5.49
C GLN A 68 3.22 -9.97 -5.91
N GLU A 69 3.67 -8.74 -5.69
CA GLU A 69 5.05 -8.36 -6.02
C GLU A 69 6.06 -8.70 -4.93
N VAL A 70 5.59 -8.78 -3.69
CA VAL A 70 6.39 -8.90 -2.47
C VAL A 70 5.73 -9.90 -1.54
N PRO A 71 5.83 -11.22 -1.83
CA PRO A 71 5.15 -12.28 -1.06
C PRO A 71 5.69 -12.45 0.37
N GLU A 72 6.82 -11.82 0.67
CA GLU A 72 7.41 -11.71 2.01
C GLU A 72 6.65 -10.74 2.94
N VAL A 73 5.79 -9.87 2.39
CA VAL A 73 4.90 -9.00 3.17
C VAL A 73 3.81 -9.84 3.82
N LYS A 74 3.70 -9.77 5.15
CA LYS A 74 2.69 -10.52 5.91
C LYS A 74 1.35 -9.79 6.00
N LYS A 75 1.39 -8.47 6.07
CA LYS A 75 0.20 -7.65 6.33
C LYS A 75 0.39 -6.22 5.88
N VAL A 76 -0.69 -5.60 5.41
CA VAL A 76 -0.75 -4.16 5.15
C VAL A 76 -1.70 -3.48 6.13
N ILE A 77 -1.28 -2.38 6.73
CA ILE A 77 -2.09 -1.58 7.66
C ILE A 77 -2.16 -0.12 7.21
N SER A 78 -3.31 0.50 7.40
CA SER A 78 -3.49 1.93 7.19
C SER A 78 -3.08 2.69 8.46
N ALA A 79 -2.25 3.72 8.30
CA ALA A 79 -1.83 4.66 9.35
C ALA A 79 -2.88 5.73 9.64
#